data_AF-A0A4Q7G1P6-F1
#
_entry.id   AF-A0A4Q7G1P6-F1
#
_cell.length_a   1.000
_cell.length_b   1.000
_cell.length_c   1.000
_cell.angle_alpha   90.00
_cell.angle_beta   90.00
_cell.angle_gamma   90.00
#
_symmetry.space_group_name_H-M   'P 1'
#
loop_
_entity.id
_entity.type
_entity.pdbx_description
1 polymer ?
#
loop_
_entity_poly.entity_id
_entity_poly.type
_entity_poly.pdbx_seq_one_letter_code
_entity_poly.pdbx_strand_id
1 'polypeptide(L)'
;MAESHGEKSGQKAGAHTEADGGHGGGFPPFDSSTFASQLVSLAIAFVALYIIVSRFALPRVGGVIEARQNMIEGDLADAQKLKDESAAALKAYENDLAAARSRAQAISNETREKLNAASEAERKVLEDKLTAKLHDAEKTIAATRATAMSNVRGIAADAATAIVQRLTGAAPDGAAVNSAVDASLKGQA
;
A
#
# COMPACT_ATOMS: atom_id res chain seq x y z
N MET A 1 63.41 -23.55 111.14
CA MET A 1 64.86 -23.87 111.28
C MET A 1 65.52 -23.37 110.01
N ALA A 2 66.22 -22.23 110.08
CA ALA A 2 67.68 -22.17 110.31
C ALA A 2 68.46 -22.71 109.10
N GLU A 3 69.50 -22.10 108.52
CA GLU A 3 70.33 -20.90 108.72
C GLU A 3 71.19 -20.87 107.41
N SER A 4 71.33 -19.74 106.70
CA SER A 4 72.48 -18.82 106.73
C SER A 4 73.80 -19.29 106.09
N HIS A 5 74.49 -18.30 105.48
CA HIS A 5 75.86 -18.22 104.93
C HIS A 5 76.03 -18.50 103.42
N GLY A 6 76.63 -17.61 102.62
CA GLY A 6 77.35 -16.37 102.92
C GLY A 6 77.73 -15.60 101.65
N GLU A 7 78.00 -14.31 101.84
CA GLU A 7 78.37 -13.26 100.88
C GLU A 7 79.50 -13.59 99.88
N LYS A 8 79.47 -12.97 98.69
CA LYS A 8 80.27 -11.76 98.38
C LYS A 8 80.11 -11.27 96.94
N SER A 9 80.08 -9.92 96.81
CA SER A 9 80.50 -9.11 95.64
C SER A 9 79.65 -9.28 94.38
N GLY A 10 79.01 -8.26 93.81
CA GLY A 10 79.46 -6.89 93.63
C GLY A 10 79.24 -6.52 92.17
N GLN A 11 78.33 -5.57 91.95
CA GLN A 11 78.39 -4.54 90.92
C GLN A 11 77.81 -4.77 89.50
N LYS A 12 76.70 -4.03 89.29
CA LYS A 12 76.28 -3.20 88.15
C LYS A 12 75.62 -3.82 86.90
N ALA A 13 74.36 -3.42 86.75
CA ALA A 13 73.74 -3.08 85.48
C ALA A 13 74.50 -1.95 84.75
N GLY A 14 74.61 -2.11 83.43
CA GLY A 14 75.06 -1.15 82.42
C GLY A 14 75.18 -1.91 81.09
N ALA A 15 74.22 -1.79 80.16
CA ALA A 15 74.12 -0.76 79.13
C ALA A 15 75.18 -0.91 78.02
N HIS A 16 74.80 -0.46 76.81
CA HIS A 16 75.57 -0.19 75.58
C HIS A 16 76.09 -1.38 74.73
N THR A 17 75.34 -1.68 73.65
CA THR A 17 75.91 -2.21 72.41
C THR A 17 76.42 -0.99 71.62
N GLU A 18 77.72 -0.70 71.76
CA GLU A 18 78.41 0.28 70.92
C GLU A 18 78.79 -0.39 69.59
N ALA A 19 78.21 0.12 68.50
CA ALA A 19 78.85 0.07 67.19
C ALA A 19 79.68 1.34 67.07
N ASP A 20 81.00 1.17 67.10
CA ASP A 20 82.00 2.22 67.00
C ASP A 20 81.94 2.92 65.63
N GLY A 21 82.14 4.24 65.67
CA GLY A 21 81.75 5.19 64.63
C GLY A 21 82.66 5.25 63.40
N GLY A 22 82.01 5.50 62.26
CA GLY A 22 82.63 5.90 61.00
C GLY A 22 81.58 6.50 60.05
N HIS A 23 80.82 7.49 60.50
CA HIS A 23 79.80 8.14 59.68
C HIS A 23 80.43 9.13 58.68
N GLY A 24 80.74 8.60 57.50
CA GLY A 24 81.00 9.35 56.27
C GLY A 24 80.10 8.92 55.09
N GLY A 25 79.00 8.21 55.37
CA GLY A 25 78.02 7.77 54.37
C GLY A 25 76.62 8.13 54.84
N GLY A 26 75.83 8.77 53.97
CA GLY A 26 74.51 9.32 54.27
C GLY A 26 73.47 8.28 54.70
N PHE A 27 72.26 8.76 55.01
CA PHE A 27 71.09 7.98 55.41
C PHE A 27 71.02 6.63 54.65
N PRO A 28 70.98 5.47 55.33
CA PRO A 28 71.17 4.15 54.70
C PRO A 28 70.27 3.86 53.48
N PRO A 29 69.01 4.34 53.43
CA PRO A 29 68.15 4.25 52.24
C PRO A 29 68.61 5.02 50.99
N PHE A 30 69.54 5.98 51.12
CA PHE A 30 70.06 6.82 50.04
C PHE A 30 71.54 6.54 49.74
N ASP A 31 72.03 5.33 50.04
CA ASP A 31 73.36 4.90 49.64
C ASP A 31 73.40 4.63 48.13
N SER A 32 74.11 5.49 47.39
CA SER A 32 74.20 5.47 45.93
C SER A 32 74.88 4.22 45.37
N SER A 33 75.64 3.48 46.19
CA SER A 33 76.24 2.20 45.79
C SER A 33 75.20 1.10 45.53
N THR A 34 74.01 1.20 46.15
CA THR A 34 72.92 0.22 45.98
C THR A 34 71.96 0.53 44.83
N PHE A 35 71.98 1.77 44.32
CA PHE A 35 71.09 2.22 43.25
C PHE A 35 71.25 1.41 41.96
N ALA A 36 72.46 1.01 41.60
CA ALA A 36 72.69 0.19 40.42
C ALA A 36 71.93 -1.15 40.50
N SER A 37 72.00 -1.84 41.65
CA SER A 37 71.29 -3.11 41.85
C SER A 37 69.76 -2.93 41.90
N GLN A 38 69.27 -1.86 42.52
CA GLN A 38 67.84 -1.53 42.54
C GLN A 38 67.31 -1.22 41.14
N LEU A 39 68.06 -0.46 40.34
CA LEU A 39 67.70 -0.14 38.95
C LEU A 39 67.72 -1.38 38.06
N VAL A 40 68.67 -2.29 38.24
CA VAL A 40 68.71 -3.57 37.50
C VAL A 40 67.52 -4.45 37.87
N SER A 41 67.21 -4.58 39.16
CA SER A 41 66.04 -5.34 39.64
C SER A 41 64.72 -4.73 39.14
N LEU A 42 64.61 -3.40 39.18
CA LEU A 42 63.46 -2.67 38.65
C LEU A 42 63.32 -2.88 37.14
N ALA A 43 64.41 -2.82 36.38
CA ALA A 43 64.39 -3.06 34.95
C ALA A 43 63.93 -4.50 34.62
N ILE A 44 64.42 -5.50 35.35
CA ILE A 44 63.99 -6.90 35.18
C ILE A 44 62.50 -7.04 35.49
N ALA A 45 62.02 -6.51 36.61
CA ALA A 45 60.62 -6.56 36.99
C ALA A 45 59.71 -5.82 35.99
N PHE A 46 60.16 -4.66 35.51
CA PHE A 46 59.45 -3.87 34.52
C PHE A 46 59.35 -4.59 33.17
N VAL A 47 60.43 -5.20 32.69
CA VAL A 47 60.43 -5.99 31.46
C VAL A 47 59.52 -7.22 31.60
N ALA A 48 59.58 -7.92 32.73
CA ALA A 48 58.69 -9.05 32.99
C ALA A 48 57.21 -8.63 32.99
N LEU A 49 56.87 -7.53 33.67
CA LEU A 49 55.51 -6.97 33.67
C LEU A 49 55.08 -6.53 32.27
N TYR A 50 55.97 -5.86 31.51
CA TYR A 50 55.70 -5.41 30.15
C TYR A 50 55.34 -6.58 29.22
N ILE A 51 56.08 -7.69 29.30
CA ILE A 51 55.78 -8.89 28.51
C ILE A 51 54.41 -9.47 28.89
N ILE A 52 54.07 -9.51 30.18
CA ILE A 52 52.76 -10.01 30.63
C ILE A 52 51.63 -9.11 30.12
N VAL A 53 51.75 -7.79 30.27
CA VAL A 53 50.72 -6.84 29.83
C VAL A 53 50.56 -6.87 28.32
N SER A 54 51.66 -6.83 27.57
CA SER A 54 51.64 -6.84 26.11
C SER A 54 51.05 -8.15 25.56
N ARG A 55 51.36 -9.30 26.19
CA ARG A 55 50.94 -10.60 25.69
C ARG A 55 49.57 -11.08 26.19
N PHE A 56 49.07 -10.55 27.30
CA PHE A 56 47.80 -10.99 27.90
C PHE A 56 46.76 -9.89 28.08
N ALA A 57 47.14 -8.70 28.56
CA ALA A 57 46.16 -7.63 28.83
C ALA A 57 45.72 -6.92 27.55
N LEU A 58 46.67 -6.50 26.70
CA LEU A 58 46.38 -5.86 25.42
C LEU A 58 45.51 -6.70 24.47
N PRO A 59 45.80 -8.01 24.22
CA PRO A 59 44.95 -8.79 23.32
C PRO A 59 43.54 -9.00 23.86
N ARG A 60 43.34 -9.06 25.19
CA ARG A 60 41.99 -9.15 25.77
C ARG A 60 41.18 -7.89 25.54
N VAL A 61 41.79 -6.71 25.71
CA VAL A 61 41.12 -5.43 25.45
C VAL A 61 40.86 -5.25 23.95
N GLY A 62 41.84 -5.58 23.11
CA GLY A 62 41.71 -5.57 21.65
C GLY A 62 40.54 -6.43 21.17
N GLY A 63 40.42 -7.66 21.67
CA GLY A 63 39.32 -8.55 21.30
C GLY A 63 37.93 -8.04 21.69
N VAL A 64 37.80 -7.31 22.81
CA VAL A 64 36.51 -6.69 23.20
C VAL A 64 36.15 -5.52 22.27
N ILE A 65 37.14 -4.70 21.90
CA ILE A 65 36.94 -3.58 20.97
C ILE A 65 36.54 -4.12 19.60
N GLU A 66 37.26 -5.11 19.09
CA GLU A 66 36.97 -5.77 17.81
C GLU A 66 35.60 -6.43 17.82
N ALA A 67 35.24 -7.16 18.89
CA ALA A 67 33.91 -7.74 19.03
C ALA A 67 32.80 -6.69 18.98
N ARG A 68 32.99 -5.53 19.65
CA ARG A 68 32.02 -4.42 19.58
C ARG A 68 31.94 -3.80 18.20
N GLN A 69 33.09 -3.60 17.54
CA GLN A 69 33.12 -3.08 16.16
C GLN A 69 32.38 -4.01 15.22
N ASN A 70 32.66 -5.31 15.26
CA ASN A 70 31.98 -6.31 14.44
C ASN A 70 30.47 -6.38 14.71
N MET A 71 30.05 -6.26 15.97
CA MET A 71 28.62 -6.19 16.31
C MET A 71 27.96 -4.94 15.73
N ILE A 72 28.58 -3.76 15.91
CA ILE A 72 28.05 -2.49 15.39
C ILE A 72 27.98 -2.51 13.86
N GLU A 73 29.03 -3.02 13.19
CA GLU A 73 29.06 -3.14 11.73
C GLU A 73 27.99 -4.13 11.24
N GLY A 74 27.81 -5.25 11.94
CA GLY A 74 26.73 -6.21 11.68
C GLY A 74 25.34 -5.58 11.82
N ASP A 75 25.08 -4.93 12.95
CA ASP A 75 23.80 -4.26 13.23
C ASP A 75 23.51 -3.16 12.19
N LEU A 76 24.54 -2.40 11.78
CA LEU A 76 24.39 -1.36 10.77
C LEU A 76 24.12 -1.95 9.38
N ALA A 77 24.80 -3.04 9.02
CA ALA A 77 24.57 -3.74 7.76
C ALA A 77 23.16 -4.34 7.71
N ASP A 78 22.70 -4.96 8.79
CA ASP A 78 21.35 -5.51 8.90
C ASP A 78 20.29 -4.40 8.86
N ALA A 79 20.50 -3.29 9.57
CA ALA A 79 19.60 -2.14 9.53
C ALA A 79 19.51 -1.55 8.11
N GLN A 80 20.65 -1.43 7.42
CA GLN A 80 20.69 -0.93 6.05
C GLN A 80 19.97 -1.89 5.08
N LYS A 81 20.19 -3.19 5.22
CA LYS A 81 19.49 -4.22 4.45
C LYS A 81 17.98 -4.15 4.66
N LEU A 82 17.51 -4.10 5.91
CA LEU A 82 16.09 -4.01 6.23
C LEU A 82 15.46 -2.72 5.68
N LYS A 83 16.20 -1.61 5.72
CA LYS A 83 15.78 -0.33 5.13
C LYS A 83 15.64 -0.45 3.61
N ASP A 84 16.60 -1.08 2.93
CA ASP A 84 16.57 -1.25 1.48
C ASP A 84 15.46 -2.20 1.04
N GLU A 85 15.24 -3.31 1.76
CA GLU A 85 14.11 -4.22 1.56
C GLU A 85 12.77 -3.51 1.75
N SER A 86 12.64 -2.70 2.79
CA SER A 86 11.43 -1.91 3.05
C SER A 86 11.18 -0.87 1.96
N ALA A 87 12.22 -0.18 1.49
CA ALA A 87 12.11 0.78 0.39
C ALA A 87 11.73 0.10 -0.93
N ALA A 88 12.29 -1.09 -1.21
CA ALA A 88 11.94 -1.88 -2.37
C ALA A 88 10.48 -2.37 -2.31
N ALA A 89 10.03 -2.84 -1.14
CA ALA A 89 8.66 -3.27 -0.92
C ALA A 89 7.66 -2.10 -1.06
N LEU A 90 7.99 -0.92 -0.52
CA LEU A 90 7.18 0.28 -0.66
C LEU A 90 7.05 0.69 -2.14
N LYS A 91 8.15 0.71 -2.88
CA LYS A 91 8.15 1.02 -4.32
C LYS A 91 7.32 0.01 -5.12
N ALA A 92 7.43 -1.28 -4.82
CA ALA A 92 6.61 -2.31 -5.46
C ALA A 92 5.12 -2.09 -5.16
N TYR A 93 4.77 -1.84 -3.90
CA TYR A 93 3.41 -1.54 -3.48
C TYR A 93 2.83 -0.30 -4.17
N GLU A 94 3.59 0.79 -4.26
CA GLU A 94 3.17 2.02 -4.95
C GLU A 94 2.94 1.78 -6.45
N ASN A 95 3.83 1.00 -7.10
CA ASN A 95 3.67 0.62 -8.50
C ASN A 95 2.43 -0.24 -8.72
N ASP A 96 2.19 -1.24 -7.86
CA ASP A 96 1.02 -2.10 -7.94
C ASP A 96 -0.27 -1.31 -7.71
N LEU A 97 -0.28 -0.36 -6.78
CA LEU A 97 -1.41 0.53 -6.53
C LEU A 97 -1.68 1.44 -7.74
N ALA A 98 -0.64 2.01 -8.34
CA ALA A 98 -0.76 2.84 -9.54
C ALA A 98 -1.29 2.01 -10.73
N ALA A 99 -0.77 0.81 -10.93
CA ALA A 99 -1.23 -0.12 -11.96
C ALA A 99 -2.69 -0.54 -11.73
N ALA A 100 -3.08 -0.85 -10.49
CA ALA A 100 -4.46 -1.20 -10.15
C ALA A 100 -5.42 -0.04 -10.43
N ARG A 101 -5.06 1.20 -10.05
CA ARG A 101 -5.85 2.39 -10.35
C ARG A 101 -6.00 2.63 -11.86
N SER A 102 -4.92 2.48 -12.62
CA SER A 102 -4.94 2.60 -14.07
C SER A 102 -5.84 1.55 -14.71
N ARG A 103 -5.74 0.27 -14.30
CA ARG A 103 -6.62 -0.80 -14.78
C ARG A 103 -8.09 -0.54 -14.43
N ALA A 104 -8.38 -0.07 -13.22
CA ALA A 104 -9.75 0.25 -12.82
C ALA A 104 -10.36 1.38 -13.69
N GLN A 105 -9.57 2.41 -14.00
CA GLN A 105 -9.99 3.47 -14.92
C GLN A 105 -10.20 2.96 -16.33
N ALA A 106 -9.30 2.11 -16.85
CA ALA A 106 -9.43 1.49 -18.16
C ALA A 106 -10.71 0.64 -18.26
N ILE A 107 -10.95 -0.23 -17.27
CA ILE A 107 -12.17 -1.06 -17.20
C ILE A 107 -13.42 -0.19 -17.13
N SER A 108 -13.39 0.90 -16.36
CA SER A 108 -14.53 1.83 -16.24
C SER A 108 -14.85 2.50 -17.57
N ASN A 109 -13.82 2.94 -18.31
CA ASN A 109 -13.99 3.56 -19.62
C ASN A 109 -14.48 2.55 -20.66
N GLU A 110 -13.85 1.38 -20.74
CA GLU A 110 -14.25 0.30 -21.64
C GLU A 110 -15.69 -0.14 -21.39
N THR A 111 -16.10 -0.25 -20.12
CA THR A 111 -17.48 -0.60 -19.76
C THR A 111 -18.47 0.48 -20.20
N ARG A 112 -18.14 1.76 -20.01
CA ARG A 112 -18.98 2.87 -20.48
C ARG A 112 -19.11 2.88 -21.99
N GLU A 113 -18.03 2.68 -22.71
CA GLU A 113 -18.05 2.60 -24.18
C GLU A 113 -18.90 1.42 -24.67
N LYS A 114 -18.73 0.23 -24.09
CA LYS A 114 -19.54 -0.95 -24.41
C LYS A 114 -21.03 -0.74 -24.12
N LEU A 115 -21.36 -0.15 -22.96
CA LEU A 115 -22.75 0.13 -22.60
C LEU A 115 -23.37 1.16 -23.54
N ASN A 116 -22.66 2.24 -23.86
CA ASN A 116 -23.13 3.24 -24.81
C ASN A 116 -23.38 2.63 -26.19
N ALA A 117 -22.45 1.82 -26.70
CA ALA A 117 -22.62 1.12 -27.98
C ALA A 117 -23.81 0.16 -27.95
N ALA A 118 -24.00 -0.60 -26.87
CA ALA A 118 -25.14 -1.50 -26.71
C ALA A 118 -26.47 -0.72 -26.64
N SER A 119 -26.53 0.38 -25.89
CA SER A 119 -27.71 1.24 -25.80
C SER A 119 -28.06 1.89 -27.14
N GLU A 120 -27.07 2.35 -27.91
CA GLU A 120 -27.32 2.88 -29.26
C GLU A 120 -27.83 1.81 -30.21
N ALA A 121 -27.28 0.60 -30.16
CA ALA A 121 -27.74 -0.51 -30.98
C ALA A 121 -29.18 -0.91 -30.63
N GLU A 122 -29.50 -1.04 -29.34
CA GLU A 122 -30.85 -1.35 -28.87
C GLU A 122 -31.84 -0.24 -29.26
N ARG A 123 -31.43 1.03 -29.10
CA ARG A 123 -32.24 2.18 -29.51
C ARG A 123 -32.58 2.15 -31.00
N LYS A 124 -31.60 1.89 -31.87
CA LYS A 124 -31.85 1.75 -33.32
C LYS A 124 -32.84 0.63 -33.64
N VAL A 125 -32.65 -0.54 -33.02
CA VAL A 125 -33.57 -1.68 -33.20
C VAL A 125 -34.99 -1.33 -32.75
N LEU A 126 -35.12 -0.59 -31.64
CA LEU A 126 -36.41 -0.14 -31.14
C LEU A 126 -37.06 0.89 -32.06
N GLU A 127 -36.28 1.86 -32.56
CA GLU A 127 -36.73 2.87 -33.52
C GLU A 127 -37.23 2.23 -34.83
N ASP A 128 -36.51 1.22 -35.34
CA ASP A 128 -36.93 0.47 -36.53
C ASP A 128 -38.25 -0.28 -36.30
N LYS A 129 -38.37 -0.97 -35.14
CA LYS A 129 -39.61 -1.67 -34.75
C LYS A 129 -40.78 -0.71 -34.57
N LEU A 130 -40.54 0.46 -34.00
CA LEU A 130 -41.56 1.47 -33.80
C LEU A 130 -42.04 2.04 -35.13
N THR A 131 -41.11 2.32 -36.04
CA THR A 131 -41.41 2.79 -37.40
C THR A 131 -42.26 1.78 -38.16
N ALA A 132 -41.89 0.49 -38.10
CA ALA A 132 -42.68 -0.58 -38.71
C ALA A 132 -44.11 -0.65 -38.14
N LYS A 133 -44.24 -0.60 -36.80
CA LYS A 133 -45.55 -0.59 -36.13
C LYS A 133 -46.41 0.62 -36.50
N LEU A 134 -45.80 1.81 -36.61
CA LEU A 134 -46.49 3.02 -37.03
C LEU A 134 -47.03 2.87 -38.45
N HIS A 135 -46.21 2.40 -39.38
CA HIS A 135 -46.63 2.17 -40.76
C HIS A 135 -47.76 1.12 -40.88
N ASP A 136 -47.70 0.04 -40.10
CA ASP A 136 -48.77 -0.97 -40.08
C ASP A 136 -50.08 -0.42 -39.47
N ALA A 137 -49.97 0.42 -38.43
CA ALA A 137 -51.11 1.12 -37.85
C ALA A 137 -51.72 2.11 -38.86
N GLU A 138 -50.91 2.88 -39.57
CA GLU A 138 -51.34 3.80 -40.63
C GLU A 138 -52.08 3.08 -41.75
N LYS A 139 -51.56 1.93 -42.21
CA LYS A 139 -52.25 1.07 -43.18
C LYS A 139 -53.60 0.58 -42.67
N THR A 140 -53.65 0.16 -41.41
CA THR A 140 -54.89 -0.33 -40.77
C THR A 140 -55.93 0.79 -40.66
N ILE A 141 -55.50 1.99 -40.29
CA ILE A 141 -56.35 3.18 -40.23
C ILE A 141 -56.87 3.53 -41.63
N ALA A 142 -56.00 3.52 -42.65
CA ALA A 142 -56.38 3.81 -44.04
C ALA A 142 -57.39 2.78 -44.58
N ALA A 143 -57.17 1.49 -44.32
CA ALA A 143 -58.08 0.43 -44.71
C ALA A 143 -59.44 0.55 -44.00
N THR A 144 -59.43 0.78 -42.69
CA THR A 144 -60.66 0.98 -41.89
C THR A 144 -61.44 2.19 -42.39
N ARG A 145 -60.74 3.30 -42.70
CA ARG A 145 -61.34 4.49 -43.29
C ARG A 145 -61.98 4.19 -44.64
N ALA A 146 -61.28 3.48 -45.53
CA ALA A 146 -61.81 3.11 -46.83
C ALA A 146 -63.09 2.27 -46.71
N THR A 147 -63.08 1.26 -45.83
CA THR A 147 -64.26 0.43 -45.53
C THR A 147 -65.41 1.26 -44.96
N ALA A 148 -65.13 2.13 -43.98
CA ALA A 148 -66.15 3.00 -43.41
C ALA A 148 -66.79 3.93 -44.45
N MET A 149 -65.99 4.54 -45.34
CA MET A 149 -66.49 5.38 -46.43
C MET A 149 -67.30 4.58 -47.45
N SER A 150 -66.90 3.34 -47.76
CA SER A 150 -67.66 2.43 -48.62
C SER A 150 -69.03 2.08 -48.01
N ASN A 151 -69.06 1.81 -46.70
CA ASN A 151 -70.31 1.51 -45.99
C ASN A 151 -71.25 2.73 -45.98
N VAL A 152 -70.72 3.95 -45.75
CA VAL A 152 -71.50 5.19 -45.82
C VAL A 152 -72.09 5.39 -47.21
N ARG A 153 -71.30 5.15 -48.27
CA ARG A 153 -71.78 5.21 -49.66
C ARG A 153 -72.91 4.22 -49.92
N GLY A 154 -72.81 2.98 -49.44
CA GLY A 154 -73.86 1.97 -49.55
C GLY A 154 -75.15 2.42 -48.85
N ILE A 155 -75.06 2.83 -47.58
CA ILE A 155 -76.21 3.33 -46.80
C ILE A 155 -76.86 4.54 -47.48
N ALA A 156 -76.06 5.46 -48.03
CA ALA A 156 -76.58 6.62 -48.75
C ALA A 156 -77.33 6.23 -50.03
N ALA A 157 -76.82 5.25 -50.79
CA ALA A 157 -77.49 4.73 -51.99
C ALA A 157 -78.80 4.00 -51.65
N ASP A 158 -78.81 3.18 -50.60
CA ASP A 158 -80.01 2.48 -50.13
C ASP A 158 -81.07 3.47 -49.65
N ALA A 159 -80.67 4.47 -48.85
CA ALA A 159 -81.56 5.52 -48.37
C ALA A 159 -82.13 6.37 -49.51
N ALA A 160 -81.30 6.78 -50.48
CA ALA A 160 -81.73 7.54 -51.64
C ALA A 160 -82.73 6.74 -52.50
N THR A 161 -82.46 5.45 -52.74
CA THR A 161 -83.36 4.53 -53.46
C THR A 161 -84.71 4.44 -52.76
N ALA A 162 -84.72 4.21 -51.44
CA ALA A 162 -85.94 4.11 -50.65
C ALA A 162 -86.77 5.41 -50.67
N ILE A 163 -86.12 6.58 -50.59
CA ILE A 163 -86.77 7.89 -50.66
C ILE A 163 -87.42 8.10 -52.03
N VAL A 164 -86.68 7.85 -53.12
CA VAL A 164 -87.19 8.03 -54.50
C VAL A 164 -88.33 7.06 -54.81
N GLN A 165 -88.21 5.81 -54.38
CA GLN A 165 -89.27 4.81 -54.55
C GLN A 165 -90.55 5.20 -53.80
N ARG A 166 -90.44 5.75 -52.58
CA ARG A 166 -91.60 6.28 -51.84
C ARG A 166 -92.25 7.50 -52.51
N LEU A 167 -91.46 8.38 -53.14
CA LEU A 167 -91.96 9.61 -53.76
C LEU A 167 -92.58 9.38 -55.15
N THR A 168 -92.01 8.48 -55.95
CA THR A 168 -92.38 8.28 -57.36
C THR A 168 -93.23 7.03 -57.59
N GLY A 169 -93.29 6.11 -56.61
CA GLY A 169 -94.01 4.85 -56.72
C GLY A 169 -93.31 3.78 -57.58
N ALA A 170 -92.16 4.09 -58.18
CA ALA A 170 -91.37 3.16 -58.99
C ALA A 170 -89.93 3.07 -58.47
N ALA A 171 -89.31 1.89 -58.61
CA ALA A 171 -87.91 1.70 -58.23
C ALA A 171 -87.00 2.46 -59.21
N PRO A 172 -86.12 3.36 -58.73
CA PRO A 172 -85.17 4.05 -59.60
C PRO A 172 -84.08 3.09 -60.10
N ASP A 173 -83.46 3.44 -61.24
CA ASP A 173 -82.30 2.70 -61.75
C ASP A 173 -81.11 2.82 -60.79
N GLY A 174 -80.57 1.68 -60.36
CA GLY A 174 -79.47 1.61 -59.39
C GLY A 174 -78.16 2.22 -59.93
N ALA A 175 -77.92 2.18 -61.24
CA ALA A 175 -76.74 2.81 -61.83
C ALA A 175 -76.84 4.34 -61.75
N ALA A 176 -78.02 4.91 -62.02
CA ALA A 176 -78.28 6.34 -61.90
C ALA A 176 -78.17 6.83 -60.43
N VAL A 177 -78.73 6.08 -59.46
CA VAL A 177 -78.63 6.42 -58.02
C VAL A 177 -77.18 6.41 -57.55
N ASN A 178 -76.42 5.37 -57.89
CA ASN A 178 -75.00 5.27 -57.51
C ASN A 178 -74.16 6.40 -58.12
N SER A 179 -74.43 6.78 -59.37
CA SER A 179 -73.74 7.91 -60.01
C SER A 179 -74.09 9.26 -59.35
N ALA A 180 -75.34 9.45 -58.93
CA ALA A 180 -75.78 10.67 -58.26
C ALA A 180 -75.19 10.81 -56.84
N VAL A 181 -75.16 9.70 -56.08
CA VAL A 181 -74.51 9.64 -54.76
C VAL A 181 -73.01 9.92 -54.89
N ASP A 182 -72.35 9.39 -55.91
CA ASP A 182 -70.93 9.66 -56.18
C ASP A 182 -70.65 11.11 -56.55
N ALA A 183 -71.51 11.71 -57.37
CA ALA A 183 -71.40 13.13 -57.70
C ALA A 183 -71.57 13.99 -56.44
N SER A 184 -72.50 13.64 -55.55
CA SER A 184 -72.71 14.36 -54.29
C SER A 184 -71.57 14.19 -53.29
N LEU A 185 -70.95 12.99 -53.20
CA LEU A 185 -69.82 12.73 -52.32
C LEU A 185 -68.53 13.42 -52.80
N LYS A 186 -68.38 13.64 -54.11
CA LYS A 186 -67.22 14.34 -54.71
C LYS A 186 -67.39 15.87 -54.76
N GLY A 187 -68.62 16.38 -54.65
CA GLY A 187 -68.96 17.80 -54.86
C GLY A 187 -69.02 18.70 -53.62
N GLN A 188 -68.62 18.23 -52.42
CA GLN A 188 -68.62 19.03 -51.18
C GLN A 188 -67.21 19.29 -50.60
N ALA A 189 -66.17 19.28 -51.44
CA ALA A 189 -64.92 19.97 -51.14
C ALA A 189 -64.96 21.37 -51.75
#